data_AF-A0A834IS24-F1
#
_entry.id   AF-A0A834IS24-F1
#
_cell.length_a   1.000
_cell.length_b   1.000
_cell.length_c   1.000
_cell.angle_alpha   90.00
_cell.angle_beta   90.00
_cell.angle_gamma   90.00
#
_symmetry.space_group_name_H-M   'P 1'
#
loop_
_entity.id
_entity.type
_entity.pdbx_description
1 polymer ?
#
loop_
_entity_poly.entity_id
_entity_poly.type
_entity_poly.pdbx_seq_one_letter_code
_entity_poly.pdbx_strand_id
1 'polypeptide(L)'
;MVSLFENYEQQYSALTADITAQIGSLTASGSKDRRQLISNIEKHVEEAQELLEQMDLEVREVESSKKQRCKTKLNRKLYMIVLKILMVIVETEEIGNQVLKNLAEQRETIQRSRNRLRETDEDLNRSSRTLNGMIMRIMQQKVILYLVGICFIVLVCFGVYLSFKK
;
A
#
# COMPACT_ATOMS: atom_id res chain seq x y z
N MET A 1 8.13 53.02 4.70
CA MET A 1 7.86 51.96 5.70
C MET A 1 6.68 51.16 5.16
N VAL A 2 6.97 50.09 4.41
CA VAL A 2 5.96 49.13 3.91
C VAL A 2 5.26 48.58 5.14
N SER A 3 3.94 48.73 5.21
CA SER A 3 3.19 48.36 6.43
C SER A 3 3.35 46.86 6.67
N LEU A 4 3.53 46.42 7.91
CA LEU A 4 3.65 45.01 8.31
C LEU A 4 2.51 44.17 7.68
N PHE A 5 1.34 44.79 7.55
CA PHE A 5 0.17 44.28 6.84
C PHE A 5 0.39 43.95 5.35
N GLU A 6 1.12 44.75 4.58
CA GLU A 6 1.45 44.45 3.17
C GLU A 6 2.37 43.23 3.07
N ASN A 7 3.27 43.05 4.04
CA ASN A 7 4.15 41.88 4.10
C ASN A 7 3.33 40.61 4.37
N TYR A 8 2.41 40.65 5.35
CA TYR A 8 1.49 39.54 5.58
C TYR A 8 0.56 39.29 4.38
N GLU A 9 0.09 40.34 3.70
CA GLU A 9 -0.72 40.17 2.49
C GLU A 9 0.04 39.44 1.38
N GLN A 10 1.33 39.74 1.21
CA GLN A 10 2.21 39.08 0.24
C GLN A 10 2.49 37.62 0.62
N GLN A 11 2.82 37.35 1.89
CA GLN A 11 3.04 35.99 2.40
C GLN A 11 1.80 35.12 2.23
N TYR A 12 0.62 35.65 2.57
CA TYR A 12 -0.67 34.98 2.38
C TYR A 12 -0.91 34.59 0.92
N SER A 13 -0.58 35.51 -0.01
CA SER A 13 -0.77 35.29 -1.44
C SER A 13 0.14 34.19 -1.98
N ALA A 14 1.41 34.16 -1.54
CA ALA A 14 2.36 33.12 -1.91
C ALA A 14 1.91 31.75 -1.39
N LEU A 15 1.56 31.67 -0.11
CA LEU A 15 1.12 30.44 0.54
C LEU A 15 -0.16 29.88 -0.11
N THR A 16 -1.10 30.76 -0.48
CA THR A 16 -2.32 30.37 -1.19
C THR A 16 -2.02 29.83 -2.59
N ALA A 17 -1.01 30.35 -3.29
CA ALA A 17 -0.59 29.86 -4.60
C ALA A 17 0.07 28.48 -4.48
N ASP A 18 0.94 28.29 -3.49
CA ASP A 18 1.61 27.02 -3.22
C ASP A 18 0.60 25.91 -2.86
N ILE A 19 -0.36 26.19 -1.97
CA ILE A 19 -1.46 25.27 -1.65
C ILE A 19 -2.23 24.90 -2.94
N THR A 20 -2.51 25.88 -3.80
CA THR A 20 -3.25 25.63 -5.06
C THR A 20 -2.45 24.75 -6.03
N ALA A 21 -1.14 24.98 -6.15
CA ALA A 21 -0.26 24.17 -6.99
C ALA A 21 -0.08 22.73 -6.46
N GLN A 22 0.01 22.58 -5.13
CA GLN A 22 0.09 21.29 -4.47
C GLN A 22 -1.21 20.49 -4.62
N ILE A 23 -2.38 21.13 -4.49
CA ILE A 23 -3.69 20.51 -4.78
C ILE A 23 -3.77 20.06 -6.25
N GLY A 24 -3.37 20.93 -7.18
CA GLY A 24 -3.32 20.57 -8.60
C GLY A 24 -2.42 19.36 -8.87
N SER A 25 -1.28 19.27 -8.18
CA SER A 25 -0.37 18.12 -8.27
C SER A 25 -0.93 16.86 -7.60
N LEU A 26 -1.76 17.04 -6.57
CA LEU A 26 -2.46 15.96 -5.88
C LEU A 26 -3.42 15.24 -6.80
N THR A 27 -4.15 15.96 -7.66
CA THR A 27 -5.04 15.34 -8.65
C THR A 27 -4.28 14.43 -9.63
N ALA A 28 -3.04 14.79 -9.97
CA ALA A 28 -2.20 14.08 -10.93
C ALA A 28 -1.33 12.93 -10.35
N SER A 29 -1.16 12.85 -9.03
CA SER A 29 -0.16 11.95 -8.41
C SER A 29 -0.75 10.67 -7.79
N GLY A 30 0.09 9.64 -7.63
CA GLY A 30 -0.27 8.31 -7.12
C GLY A 30 -0.44 8.23 -5.59
N SER A 31 -0.99 7.13 -5.07
CA SER A 31 -1.46 6.99 -3.68
C SER A 31 -0.42 7.22 -2.58
N LYS A 32 0.87 6.93 -2.83
CA LYS A 32 1.97 7.12 -1.86
C LYS A 32 2.42 8.58 -1.75
N ASP A 33 2.60 9.24 -2.90
CA ASP A 33 2.99 10.67 -2.94
C ASP A 33 1.84 11.57 -2.50
N ARG A 34 0.59 11.17 -2.76
CA ARG A 34 -0.62 11.87 -2.29
C ARG A 34 -0.68 12.04 -0.77
N ARG A 35 -0.31 11.03 0.03
CA ARG A 35 -0.33 11.15 1.51
C ARG A 35 0.64 12.22 2.01
N GLN A 36 1.83 12.28 1.42
CA GLN A 36 2.82 13.28 1.78
C GLN A 36 2.42 14.68 1.33
N LEU A 37 1.81 14.78 0.13
CA LEU A 37 1.23 16.02 -0.37
C LEU A 37 0.09 16.54 0.50
N ILE A 38 -0.79 15.68 1.00
CA ILE A 38 -1.89 16.06 1.91
C ILE A 38 -1.33 16.61 3.22
N SER A 39 -0.37 15.91 3.84
CA SER A 39 0.25 16.37 5.09
C SER A 39 0.96 17.72 4.90
N ASN A 40 1.58 17.94 3.75
CA ASN A 40 2.16 19.23 3.41
C ASN A 40 1.09 20.32 3.29
N ILE A 41 -0.02 20.06 2.60
CA ILE A 41 -1.12 21.02 2.45
C ILE A 41 -1.73 21.36 3.81
N GLU A 42 -1.96 20.37 4.68
CA GLU A 42 -2.47 20.58 6.04
C GLU A 42 -1.60 21.57 6.81
N LYS A 43 -0.27 21.40 6.75
CA LYS A 43 0.68 22.32 7.37
C LYS A 43 0.61 23.74 6.78
N HIS A 44 0.53 23.87 5.45
CA HIS A 44 0.43 25.19 4.81
C HIS A 44 -0.91 25.88 5.13
N VAL A 45 -1.99 25.11 5.34
CA VAL A 45 -3.28 25.65 5.78
C VAL A 45 -3.19 26.17 7.21
N GLU A 46 -2.52 25.47 8.12
CA GLU A 46 -2.29 25.91 9.49
C GLU A 46 -1.48 27.22 9.52
N GLU A 47 -0.39 27.29 8.75
CA GLU A 47 0.40 28.52 8.58
C GLU A 47 -0.44 29.68 8.00
N ALA A 48 -1.38 29.40 7.09
CA ALA A 48 -2.28 30.42 6.53
C ALA A 48 -3.30 30.93 7.55
N GLN A 49 -3.74 30.08 8.48
CA GLN A 49 -4.64 30.44 9.58
C GLN A 49 -3.92 31.34 10.59
N GLU A 50 -2.70 30.98 11.00
CA GLU A 50 -1.87 31.80 11.89
C GLU A 50 -1.62 33.19 11.29
N LEU A 51 -1.30 33.23 9.99
CA LEU A 51 -1.03 34.49 9.30
C LEU A 51 -2.30 35.37 9.18
N LEU A 52 -3.48 34.76 8.99
CA LEU A 52 -4.75 35.49 9.04
C LEU A 52 -5.06 36.04 10.42
N GLU A 53 -4.74 35.30 11.47
CA GLU A 53 -4.95 35.73 12.86
C GLU A 53 -4.04 36.92 13.19
N GLN A 54 -2.78 36.88 12.76
CA GLN A 54 -1.85 38.02 12.87
C GLN A 54 -2.34 39.24 12.08
N MET A 55 -2.91 39.04 10.88
CA MET A 55 -3.51 40.13 10.12
C MET A 55 -4.76 40.73 10.79
N ASP A 56 -5.60 39.94 11.49
CA ASP A 56 -6.74 40.47 12.25
C ASP A 56 -6.29 41.30 13.46
N LEU A 57 -5.24 40.84 14.16
CA LEU A 57 -4.65 41.56 15.29
C LEU A 57 -4.08 42.91 14.85
N GLU A 58 -3.32 42.95 13.77
CA GLU A 58 -2.76 44.20 13.20
C GLU A 58 -3.88 45.16 12.75
N VAL A 59 -4.97 44.64 12.16
CA VAL A 59 -6.13 45.45 11.73
C VAL A 59 -6.89 46.07 12.90
N ARG A 60 -6.82 45.47 14.11
CA ARG A 60 -7.44 46.05 15.32
C ARG A 60 -6.73 47.31 15.79
N GLU A 61 -5.42 47.43 15.54
CA GLU A 61 -4.61 48.60 15.88
C GLU A 61 -4.73 49.75 14.86
N VAL A 62 -5.27 49.48 13.67
CA VAL A 62 -5.44 50.49 12.60
C VAL A 62 -6.65 51.41 12.87
N GLU A 63 -6.46 52.72 12.64
CA GLU A 63 -7.45 53.81 12.75
C GLU A 63 -8.83 53.49 12.13
N SER A 64 -9.89 54.02 12.77
CA SER A 64 -11.32 53.75 12.49
C SER A 64 -11.73 53.88 11.02
N SER A 65 -11.07 54.75 10.25
CA SER A 65 -11.39 55.04 8.85
C SER A 65 -10.87 53.98 7.85
N LYS A 66 -9.74 53.30 8.15
CA LYS A 66 -9.17 52.21 7.32
C LYS A 66 -9.65 50.83 7.75
N LYS A 67 -10.21 50.73 8.97
CA LYS A 67 -10.71 49.51 9.60
C LYS A 67 -11.75 48.77 8.76
N GLN A 68 -12.74 49.50 8.20
CA GLN A 68 -13.83 48.88 7.44
C GLN A 68 -13.32 48.21 6.14
N ARG A 69 -12.38 48.85 5.43
CA ARG A 69 -11.82 48.32 4.19
C ARG A 69 -10.92 47.10 4.43
N CYS A 70 -10.13 47.11 5.51
CA CYS A 70 -9.36 45.94 5.93
C CYS A 70 -10.28 44.79 6.37
N LYS A 71 -11.35 45.06 7.13
CA LYS A 71 -12.34 44.04 7.53
C LYS A 71 -12.99 43.34 6.34
N THR A 72 -13.38 44.10 5.31
CA THR A 72 -13.97 43.51 4.10
C THR A 72 -12.96 42.66 3.32
N LYS A 73 -11.70 43.11 3.23
CA LYS A 73 -10.62 42.31 2.60
C LYS A 73 -10.33 41.02 3.38
N LEU A 74 -10.29 41.10 4.71
CA LEU A 74 -10.05 39.96 5.59
C LEU A 74 -11.20 38.94 5.50
N ASN A 75 -12.45 39.39 5.58
CA ASN A 75 -13.63 38.55 5.39
C ASN A 75 -13.63 37.85 4.03
N ARG A 76 -13.20 38.53 2.97
CA ARG A 76 -13.08 37.93 1.63
C ARG A 76 -12.00 36.85 1.59
N LYS A 77 -10.84 37.09 2.22
CA LYS A 77 -9.75 36.10 2.33
C LYS A 77 -10.17 34.88 3.17
N LEU A 78 -10.87 35.10 4.29
CA LEU A 78 -11.45 34.05 5.10
C LEU A 78 -12.43 33.19 4.30
N TYR A 79 -13.34 33.81 3.55
CA TYR A 79 -14.29 33.10 2.68
C TYR A 79 -13.57 32.27 1.60
N MET A 80 -12.46 32.80 1.05
CA MET A 80 -11.64 32.09 0.07
C MET A 80 -10.96 30.85 0.67
N ILE A 81 -10.43 30.95 1.90
CA ILE A 81 -9.86 29.80 2.62
C ILE A 81 -10.92 28.75 2.92
N VAL A 82 -12.07 29.14 3.46
CA VAL A 82 -13.15 28.20 3.78
C VAL A 82 -13.62 27.44 2.54
N LEU A 83 -13.77 28.14 1.41
CA LEU A 83 -14.18 27.52 0.14
C LEU A 83 -13.12 26.57 -0.40
N LYS A 84 -11.82 26.87 -0.22
CA LYS A 84 -10.71 26.00 -0.59
C LYS A 84 -10.55 24.79 0.34
N ILE A 85 -10.72 24.97 1.65
CA ILE A 85 -10.74 23.86 2.61
C ILE A 85 -11.87 22.89 2.28
N LEU A 86 -13.06 23.42 1.95
CA LEU A 86 -14.20 22.59 1.55
C LEU A 86 -13.89 21.75 0.30
N MET A 87 -13.17 22.31 -0.67
CA MET A 87 -12.71 21.57 -1.86
C MET A 87 -11.76 20.43 -1.46
N VAL A 88 -10.78 20.68 -0.58
CA VAL A 88 -9.87 19.65 -0.08
C VAL A 88 -10.60 18.55 0.69
N ILE A 89 -11.67 18.88 1.44
CA ILE A 89 -12.53 17.91 2.14
C ILE A 89 -13.26 16.99 1.16
N VAL A 90 -13.81 17.55 0.08
CA VAL A 90 -14.48 16.76 -0.96
C VAL A 90 -13.47 15.87 -1.70
N GLU A 91 -12.28 16.38 -1.98
CA GLU A 91 -11.20 15.57 -2.57
C GLU A 91 -10.72 14.46 -1.62
N THR A 92 -10.79 14.66 -0.29
CA THR A 92 -10.47 13.61 0.70
C THR A 92 -11.56 12.54 0.81
N GLU A 93 -12.82 12.84 0.49
CA GLU A 93 -13.88 11.83 0.35
C GLU A 93 -13.58 10.85 -0.80
N GLU A 94 -13.12 11.38 -1.94
CA GLU A 94 -12.72 10.56 -3.08
C GLU A 94 -11.52 9.67 -2.75
N ILE A 95 -10.58 10.18 -1.93
CA ILE A 95 -9.46 9.40 -1.38
C ILE A 95 -9.96 8.27 -0.47
N GLY A 96 -10.95 8.54 0.39
CA GLY A 96 -11.60 7.50 1.19
C GLY A 96 -12.18 6.39 0.32
N ASN A 97 -12.87 6.76 -0.76
CA ASN A 97 -13.47 5.80 -1.68
C ASN A 97 -12.42 4.97 -2.45
N GLN A 98 -11.35 5.60 -2.93
CA GLN A 98 -10.25 4.88 -3.59
C GLN A 98 -9.49 3.94 -2.66
N VAL A 99 -9.27 4.33 -1.39
CA VAL A 99 -8.63 3.46 -0.39
C VAL A 99 -9.52 2.24 -0.12
N LEU A 100 -10.82 2.42 0.07
CA LEU A 100 -11.76 1.31 0.24
C LEU A 100 -11.77 0.35 -0.97
N LYS A 101 -11.72 0.90 -2.19
CA LYS A 101 -11.64 0.12 -3.42
C LYS A 101 -10.34 -0.70 -3.50
N ASN A 102 -9.20 -0.09 -3.20
CA ASN A 102 -7.91 -0.78 -3.19
C ASN A 102 -7.84 -1.87 -2.12
N LEU A 103 -8.40 -1.63 -0.93
CA LEU A 103 -8.51 -2.63 0.12
C LEU A 103 -9.39 -3.80 -0.30
N ALA A 104 -10.49 -3.54 -1.01
CA ALA A 104 -11.37 -4.58 -1.54
C ALA A 104 -10.65 -5.43 -2.61
N GLU A 105 -9.91 -4.81 -3.52
CA GLU A 105 -9.12 -5.49 -4.56
C GLU A 105 -7.96 -6.30 -3.96
N GLN A 106 -7.26 -5.74 -2.97
CA GLN A 106 -6.22 -6.45 -2.24
C GLN A 106 -6.77 -7.65 -1.48
N ARG A 107 -7.92 -7.51 -0.81
CA ARG A 107 -8.62 -8.64 -0.16
C ARG A 107 -8.93 -9.73 -1.17
N GLU A 108 -9.43 -9.38 -2.35
CA GLU A 108 -9.75 -10.33 -3.40
C GLU A 108 -8.50 -11.06 -3.91
N THR A 109 -7.40 -10.33 -4.10
CA THR A 109 -6.11 -10.91 -4.51
C THR A 109 -5.56 -11.87 -3.45
N ILE A 110 -5.63 -11.50 -2.17
CA ILE A 110 -5.22 -12.38 -1.06
C ILE A 110 -6.10 -13.62 -0.99
N GLN A 111 -7.42 -13.48 -1.20
CA GLN A 111 -8.33 -14.63 -1.24
C GLN A 111 -8.03 -15.56 -2.41
N ARG A 112 -7.75 -15.03 -3.60
CA ARG A 112 -7.34 -15.84 -4.77
C ARG A 112 -6.04 -16.60 -4.49
N SER A 113 -5.04 -15.94 -3.93
CA SER A 113 -3.77 -16.57 -3.56
C SER A 113 -3.96 -17.64 -2.49
N ARG A 114 -4.78 -17.39 -1.46
CA ARG A 114 -5.12 -18.40 -0.43
C ARG A 114 -5.86 -19.60 -1.01
N ASN A 115 -6.81 -19.38 -1.92
CA ASN A 115 -7.54 -20.46 -2.57
C ASN A 115 -6.60 -21.32 -3.44
N ARG A 116 -5.73 -20.68 -4.23
CA ARG A 116 -4.71 -21.40 -5.02
C ARG A 116 -3.74 -22.19 -4.14
N LEU A 117 -3.27 -21.61 -3.03
CA LEU A 117 -2.41 -22.34 -2.09
C LEU A 117 -3.11 -23.54 -1.47
N ARG A 118 -4.39 -23.39 -1.10
CA ARG A 118 -5.19 -24.50 -0.57
C ARG A 118 -5.41 -25.61 -1.61
N GLU A 119 -5.67 -25.23 -2.86
CA GLU A 119 -5.80 -26.16 -3.98
C GLU A 119 -4.49 -26.92 -4.25
N THR A 120 -3.35 -26.21 -4.28
CA THR A 120 -2.02 -26.83 -4.40
C THR A 120 -1.71 -27.78 -3.23
N ASP A 121 -2.09 -27.44 -2.00
CA ASP A 121 -1.90 -28.31 -0.84
C ASP A 121 -2.75 -29.59 -0.93
N GLU A 122 -3.99 -29.48 -1.41
CA GLU A 122 -4.86 -30.62 -1.70
C GLU A 122 -4.27 -31.52 -2.80
N ASP A 123 -3.71 -30.94 -3.87
CA ASP A 123 -3.06 -31.66 -4.96
C ASP A 123 -1.73 -32.30 -4.55
N LEU A 124 -0.95 -31.65 -3.68
CA LEU A 124 0.26 -32.21 -3.09
C LEU A 124 -0.06 -33.42 -2.20
N ASN A 125 -1.14 -33.34 -1.42
CA ASN A 125 -1.59 -34.46 -0.59
C ASN A 125 -2.08 -35.64 -1.46
N ARG A 126 -2.81 -35.38 -2.54
CA ARG A 126 -3.20 -36.41 -3.53
C ARG A 126 -1.98 -37.02 -4.22
N SER A 127 -1.03 -36.19 -4.62
CA SER A 127 0.22 -36.62 -5.26
C SER A 127 1.08 -37.44 -4.31
N SER A 128 1.13 -37.09 -3.02
CA SER A 128 1.82 -37.88 -2.00
C SER A 128 1.22 -39.29 -1.85
N ARG A 129 -0.12 -39.40 -1.89
CA ARG A 129 -0.80 -40.71 -1.84
C ARG A 129 -0.51 -41.58 -3.06
N THR A 130 -0.53 -41.02 -4.27
CA THR A 130 -0.22 -41.78 -5.49
C THR A 130 1.26 -42.15 -5.57
N LEU A 131 2.15 -41.24 -5.16
CA LEU A 131 3.59 -41.43 -5.13
C LEU A 131 3.99 -42.49 -4.10
N ASN A 132 3.40 -42.51 -2.91
CA ASN A 132 3.61 -43.60 -1.94
C ASN A 132 3.21 -44.96 -2.50
N GLY A 133 2.11 -45.03 -3.27
CA GLY A 133 1.70 -46.25 -3.97
C GLY A 133 2.71 -46.68 -5.04
N MET A 134 3.29 -45.74 -5.79
CA MET A 134 4.34 -46.02 -6.78
C MET A 134 5.65 -46.47 -6.11
N ILE A 135 6.07 -45.82 -5.02
CA ILE A 135 7.26 -46.20 -4.23
C ILE A 135 7.12 -47.63 -3.70
N MET A 136 5.95 -47.98 -3.15
CA MET A 136 5.72 -49.31 -2.59
C MET A 136 5.87 -50.42 -3.66
N ARG A 137 5.36 -50.18 -4.88
CA ARG A 137 5.54 -51.11 -6.02
C ARG A 137 7.00 -51.23 -6.45
N ILE A 138 7.74 -50.11 -6.49
CA ILE A 138 9.17 -50.11 -6.85
C ILE A 138 9.98 -50.92 -5.83
N MET A 139 9.68 -50.77 -4.53
CA MET A 139 10.33 -51.55 -3.48
C MET A 139 10.07 -53.06 -3.62
N GLN A 140 8.82 -53.45 -3.90
CA GLN A 140 8.46 -54.85 -4.14
C GLN A 140 9.26 -55.46 -5.31
N GLN A 141 9.36 -54.77 -6.43
CA GLN A 141 10.11 -55.23 -7.60
C GLN A 141 11.61 -55.46 -7.28
N LYS A 142 12.22 -54.55 -6.52
CA LYS A 142 13.63 -54.69 -6.10
C LYS A 142 13.84 -55.88 -5.19
N VAL A 143 12.96 -56.12 -4.22
CA VAL A 143 13.07 -57.26 -3.28
C VAL A 143 13.02 -58.59 -4.05
N ILE A 144 12.12 -58.72 -5.01
CA ILE A 144 12.00 -59.92 -5.86
C ILE A 144 13.30 -60.16 -6.64
N LEU A 145 13.86 -59.09 -7.25
CA LEU A 145 15.11 -59.19 -8.01
C LEU A 145 16.28 -59.71 -7.15
N TYR A 146 16.45 -59.16 -5.94
CA TYR A 146 17.51 -59.60 -5.03
C TYR A 146 17.33 -61.06 -4.58
N LEU A 147 16.09 -61.48 -4.28
CA LEU A 147 15.80 -62.86 -3.89
C LEU A 147 16.14 -63.87 -5.00
N VAL A 148 15.74 -63.58 -6.25
CA VAL A 148 16.05 -64.46 -7.39
C VAL A 148 17.55 -64.54 -7.63
N GLY A 149 18.27 -63.41 -7.56
CA GLY A 149 19.72 -63.39 -7.72
C GLY A 149 20.46 -64.24 -6.66
N ILE A 150 20.07 -64.13 -5.39
CA ILE A 150 20.64 -64.95 -4.30
C ILE A 150 20.36 -66.44 -4.53
N CYS A 151 19.12 -66.80 -4.91
CA CYS A 151 18.75 -68.18 -5.19
C CYS A 151 19.58 -68.78 -6.33
N PHE A 152 19.84 -68.00 -7.39
CA PHE A 152 20.67 -68.43 -8.51
C PHE A 152 22.13 -68.69 -8.08
N ILE A 153 22.70 -67.82 -7.24
CA ILE A 153 24.06 -67.99 -6.70
C ILE A 153 24.14 -69.27 -5.85
N VAL A 154 23.16 -69.51 -4.98
CA VAL A 154 23.12 -70.72 -4.13
C VAL A 154 23.07 -72.00 -4.98
N LEU A 155 22.25 -72.01 -6.04
CA LEU A 155 22.18 -73.15 -6.95
C LEU A 155 23.50 -73.44 -7.65
N VAL A 156 24.19 -72.40 -8.13
CA VAL A 156 25.52 -72.54 -8.75
C VAL A 156 26.54 -73.06 -7.74
N CYS A 157 26.60 -72.48 -6.54
CA CYS A 157 27.50 -72.95 -5.48
C CYS A 157 27.23 -74.41 -5.09
N PHE A 158 25.96 -74.79 -4.96
CA PHE A 158 25.57 -76.17 -4.65
C PHE A 158 25.94 -77.14 -5.77
N GLY A 159 25.74 -76.76 -7.03
CA GLY A 159 26.15 -77.55 -8.19
C GLY A 159 27.66 -77.76 -8.24
N VAL A 160 28.46 -76.72 -7.99
CA VAL A 160 29.93 -76.82 -7.92
C VAL A 160 30.37 -77.71 -6.76
N TYR A 161 29.74 -77.57 -5.58
CA TYR A 161 30.05 -78.41 -4.42
C TYR A 161 29.80 -79.90 -4.71
N LEU A 162 28.67 -80.24 -5.35
CA LEU A 162 28.39 -81.61 -5.76
C LEU A 162 29.38 -82.11 -6.82
N SER A 163 29.79 -81.25 -7.76
CA SER A 163 30.77 -81.62 -8.79
C SER A 163 32.16 -81.88 -8.23
N PHE A 164 32.56 -81.22 -7.14
CA PHE A 164 33.85 -81.45 -6.48
C PHE A 164 33.83 -82.66 -5.53
N LYS A 165 32.65 -83.03 -5.02
CA LYS A 165 32.48 -84.17 -4.11
C LYS A 165 32.35 -85.51 -4.83
N LYS A 166 31.95 -85.51 -6.11
CA LYS A 166 31.84 -86.71 -6.96
C LYS A 166 33.15 -86.99 -7.67
#